data_AF-L5NE96-F1
#
_entry.id   AF-L5NE96-F1
#
_cell.length_a   1.000
_cell.length_b   1.000
_cell.length_c   1.000
_cell.angle_alpha   90.00
_cell.angle_beta   90.00
_cell.angle_gamma   90.00
#
_symmetry.space_group_name_H-M   'P 1'
#
loop_
_entity.id
_entity.type
_entity.pdbx_description
1 polymer ?
#
loop_
_entity_poly.entity_id
_entity_poly.type
_entity_poly.pdbx_seq_one_letter_code
_entity_poly.pdbx_strand_id
1 'polypeptide(L)'
;PQVVSTGALDMVNFGPKDSISDEFDGRQFHVHNPQVTLMRTTPEENAELGRIIAEKLNAATGPTTLALPLGGVSMLDAEGEAFYDPEADDALFDALREHLDDDVEVIESPANINDDEFALTLAEAIDRRMRAAA
;
A
#
# COMPACT_ATOMS: atom_id res chain seq x y z
N PRO A 1 17.26 7.32 8.15
CA PRO A 1 15.96 7.83 7.64
C PRO A 1 15.24 6.69 6.93
N GLN A 2 13.91 6.76 6.85
CA GLN A 2 13.09 5.81 6.08
C GLN A 2 12.05 6.55 5.24
N VAL A 3 11.74 5.97 4.08
CA VAL A 3 10.61 6.34 3.23
C VAL A 3 9.82 5.05 2.99
N VAL A 4 8.55 5.05 3.36
CA VAL A 4 7.65 3.90 3.29
C VAL A 4 6.51 4.22 2.32
N SER A 5 5.95 3.21 1.67
CA SER A 5 4.77 3.33 0.81
C SER A 5 3.87 2.09 0.99
N THR A 6 2.73 2.06 0.29
CA THR A 6 1.63 1.10 0.47
C THR A 6 1.59 0.00 -0.59
N GLY A 7 2.70 -0.23 -1.29
CA GLY A 7 2.75 -1.12 -2.44
C GLY A 7 2.28 -2.54 -2.16
N ALA A 8 1.44 -3.04 -3.07
CA ALA A 8 0.85 -4.38 -3.06
C ALA A 8 0.02 -4.71 -1.79
N LEU A 9 -0.47 -3.71 -1.04
CA LEU A 9 -1.39 -3.94 0.09
C LEU A 9 -2.80 -4.35 -0.36
N ASP A 10 -3.09 -4.24 -1.65
CA ASP A 10 -4.29 -4.76 -2.28
C ASP A 10 -4.36 -6.29 -2.35
N MET A 11 -3.30 -7.02 -2.03
CA MET A 11 -3.26 -8.45 -2.28
C MET A 11 -2.74 -9.30 -1.12
N VAL A 12 -3.45 -10.40 -0.89
CA VAL A 12 -2.98 -11.52 -0.05
C VAL A 12 -2.56 -12.67 -0.97
N ASN A 13 -1.32 -13.15 -0.79
CA ASN A 13 -0.78 -14.25 -1.57
C ASN A 13 -1.22 -15.61 -1.02
N PHE A 14 -1.75 -16.45 -1.91
CA PHE A 14 -1.99 -17.86 -1.68
C PHE A 14 -1.20 -18.72 -2.67
N GLY A 15 -1.25 -20.04 -2.43
CA GLY A 15 -0.75 -21.05 -3.36
C GLY A 15 -1.67 -21.26 -4.58
N PRO A 16 -1.68 -22.48 -5.16
CA PRO A 16 -2.63 -22.88 -6.19
C PRO A 16 -4.08 -22.60 -5.76
N LYS A 17 -4.96 -22.28 -6.72
CA LYS A 17 -6.35 -21.88 -6.43
C LYS A 17 -7.15 -22.95 -5.68
N ASP A 18 -6.87 -24.22 -5.93
CA ASP A 18 -7.48 -25.38 -5.26
C ASP A 18 -6.95 -25.62 -3.83
N SER A 19 -5.92 -24.89 -3.40
CA SER A 19 -5.40 -24.94 -2.03
C SER A 19 -5.98 -23.87 -1.09
N ILE A 20 -6.81 -22.97 -1.61
CA ILE A 20 -7.39 -21.87 -0.84
C ILE A 20 -8.54 -22.42 0.03
N SER A 21 -8.54 -22.04 1.31
CA SER A 21 -9.57 -22.41 2.29
C SER A 21 -10.94 -21.82 1.93
N ASP A 22 -12.01 -22.59 2.15
CA ASP A 22 -13.42 -22.18 1.93
C ASP A 22 -13.82 -20.96 2.77
N GLU A 23 -13.04 -20.60 3.81
CA GLU A 23 -13.28 -19.38 4.60
C GLU A 23 -13.16 -18.10 3.76
N PHE A 24 -12.47 -18.17 2.62
CA PHE A 24 -12.32 -17.07 1.66
C PHE A 24 -13.29 -17.18 0.47
N ASP A 25 -14.35 -18.00 0.59
CA ASP A 25 -15.39 -18.07 -0.44
C ASP A 25 -16.05 -16.69 -0.67
N GLY A 26 -16.30 -16.38 -1.94
CA GLY A 26 -16.86 -15.09 -2.36
C GLY A 26 -15.84 -13.95 -2.44
N ARG A 27 -14.58 -14.18 -2.07
CA ARG A 27 -13.50 -13.21 -2.29
C ARG A 27 -13.09 -13.13 -3.76
N GLN A 28 -12.49 -12.01 -4.12
CA GLN A 28 -12.00 -11.76 -5.48
C GLN A 28 -10.59 -12.29 -5.64
N PHE A 29 -10.40 -13.21 -6.58
CA PHE A 29 -9.14 -13.88 -6.82
C PHE A 29 -8.59 -13.63 -8.22
N HIS A 30 -7.28 -13.42 -8.32
CA HIS A 30 -6.52 -13.38 -9.56
C HIS A 30 -5.51 -14.53 -9.59
N VAL A 31 -5.65 -15.46 -10.55
CA VAL A 31 -4.69 -16.55 -10.72
C VAL A 31 -3.48 -16.02 -11.48
N HIS A 32 -2.43 -15.65 -10.76
CA HIS A 32 -1.21 -15.09 -11.35
C HIS A 32 -0.45 -16.16 -12.15
N ASN A 33 -0.33 -17.37 -11.59
CA ASN A 33 0.24 -18.54 -12.27
C ASN A 33 -0.26 -19.84 -11.61
N PRO A 34 0.09 -21.04 -12.13
CA PRO A 34 -0.39 -22.31 -11.55
C PRO A 34 0.01 -22.57 -10.10
N GLN A 35 0.91 -21.79 -9.51
CA GLN A 35 1.40 -21.93 -8.13
C GLN A 35 0.99 -20.77 -7.22
N VAL A 36 0.49 -19.66 -7.77
CA VAL A 36 0.20 -18.43 -7.03
C VAL A 36 -1.14 -17.86 -7.44
N THR A 37 -1.99 -17.69 -6.45
CA THR A 37 -3.27 -16.97 -6.57
C THR A 37 -3.24 -15.79 -5.63
N LEU A 38 -3.66 -14.62 -6.12
CA LEU A 38 -3.78 -13.39 -5.35
C LEU A 38 -5.24 -13.25 -4.93
N MET A 39 -5.50 -12.77 -3.72
CA MET A 39 -6.82 -12.40 -3.23
C MET A 39 -6.86 -10.90 -2.96
N ARG A 40 -7.85 -10.17 -3.51
CA ARG A 40 -8.01 -8.73 -3.25
C ARG A 40 -8.41 -8.49 -1.81
N THR A 41 -7.72 -7.59 -1.13
CA THR A 41 -8.08 -7.12 0.21
C THR A 41 -9.34 -6.25 0.17
N THR A 42 -10.15 -6.29 1.24
CA THR A 42 -11.38 -5.50 1.34
C THR A 42 -11.11 -4.10 1.91
N PRO A 43 -12.05 -3.14 1.83
CA PRO A 43 -11.92 -1.86 2.51
C PRO A 43 -11.67 -1.98 4.02
N GLU A 44 -12.33 -2.92 4.70
CA GLU A 44 -12.13 -3.15 6.14
C GLU A 44 -10.73 -3.68 6.46
N GLU A 45 -10.21 -4.60 5.64
CA GLU A 45 -8.84 -5.09 5.77
C GLU A 45 -7.83 -3.98 5.48
N ASN A 46 -8.09 -3.13 4.50
CA ASN A 46 -7.24 -1.98 4.15
C ASN A 46 -7.20 -0.93 5.26
N ALA A 47 -8.34 -0.61 5.88
CA ALA A 47 -8.37 0.27 7.05
C ALA A 47 -7.53 -0.28 8.21
N GLU A 48 -7.63 -1.59 8.47
CA GLU A 48 -6.83 -2.25 9.51
C GLU A 48 -5.33 -2.26 9.16
N LEU A 49 -4.97 -2.51 7.90
CA LEU A 49 -3.59 -2.41 7.42
C LEU A 49 -3.04 -0.99 7.59
N GLY A 50 -3.83 0.03 7.26
CA GLY A 50 -3.48 1.43 7.46
C GLY A 50 -3.19 1.75 8.93
N ARG A 51 -4.07 1.32 9.84
CA ARG A 51 -3.86 1.45 11.30
C ARG A 51 -2.57 0.77 11.75
N ILE A 52 -2.33 -0.48 11.34
CA ILE A 52 -1.13 -1.25 11.72
C ILE A 52 0.16 -0.55 11.22
N ILE A 53 0.14 -0.01 10.01
CA ILE A 53 1.29 0.70 9.45
C ILE A 53 1.53 2.00 10.21
N ALA A 54 0.48 2.80 10.46
CA ALA A 54 0.59 4.05 11.21
C ALA A 54 1.20 3.81 12.61
N GLU A 55 0.73 2.80 13.34
CA GLU A 55 1.29 2.43 14.66
C GLU A 55 2.80 2.12 14.60
N LYS A 56 3.25 1.45 13.53
CA LYS A 56 4.67 1.14 13.34
C LYS A 56 5.49 2.38 12.98
N LEU A 57 4.94 3.27 12.16
CA LEU A 57 5.62 4.50 11.75
C LEU A 57 5.76 5.49 12.91
N ASN A 58 4.72 5.62 13.74
CA ASN A 58 4.74 6.46 14.95
C ASN A 58 5.76 5.96 15.99
N ALA A 59 6.01 4.65 16.04
CA ALA A 59 7.02 4.07 16.93
C ALA A 59 8.47 4.26 16.44
N ALA A 60 8.69 4.81 15.25
CA ALA A 60 10.02 5.01 14.69
C ALA A 60 10.77 6.14 15.39
N THR A 61 12.06 5.93 15.66
CA THR A 61 12.90 6.92 16.38
C THR A 61 13.73 7.81 15.46
N GLY A 62 13.69 7.56 14.14
CA GLY A 62 14.41 8.33 13.13
C GLY A 62 13.46 9.02 12.16
N PRO A 63 13.98 9.90 11.28
CA PRO A 63 13.14 10.58 10.30
C PRO A 63 12.34 9.59 9.44
N THR A 64 11.00 9.70 9.48
CA THR A 64 10.04 8.83 8.78
C THR A 64 9.19 9.62 7.78
N THR A 65 9.12 9.14 6.53
CA THR A 65 8.22 9.66 5.49
C THR A 65 7.31 8.52 5.05
N LEU A 66 6.03 8.79 4.90
CA LEU A 66 5.10 7.95 4.17
C LEU A 66 4.77 8.61 2.82
N ALA A 67 4.83 7.85 1.74
CA ALA A 67 4.42 8.30 0.41
C ALA A 67 3.23 7.48 -0.08
N LEU A 68 2.13 8.15 -0.40
CA LEU A 68 0.87 7.57 -0.84
C LEU A 68 0.69 7.71 -2.36
N PRO A 69 0.56 6.61 -3.11
CA PRO A 69 0.21 6.62 -4.53
C PRO A 69 -1.31 6.62 -4.70
N LEU A 70 -1.91 7.81 -4.81
CA LEU A 70 -3.37 7.96 -4.88
C LEU A 70 -3.97 7.39 -6.18
N GLY A 71 -3.15 7.09 -7.19
CA GLY A 71 -3.56 6.43 -8.42
C GLY A 71 -3.59 4.89 -8.34
N GLY A 72 -3.37 4.32 -7.15
CA GLY A 72 -3.44 2.89 -6.87
C GLY A 72 -2.11 2.29 -6.38
N VAL A 73 -2.22 1.19 -5.63
CA VAL A 73 -1.11 0.60 -4.87
C VAL A 73 -0.44 -0.59 -5.57
N SER A 74 -0.90 -0.98 -6.76
CA SER A 74 -0.29 -2.05 -7.55
C SER A 74 -0.60 -1.89 -9.06
N MET A 75 -0.03 -2.77 -9.90
CA MET A 75 -0.38 -2.84 -11.32
C MET A 75 -1.79 -3.42 -11.55
N LEU A 76 -2.31 -4.21 -10.60
CA LEU A 76 -3.66 -4.77 -10.69
C LEU A 76 -4.71 -3.80 -10.14
N ASP A 77 -4.26 -2.79 -9.40
CA ASP A 77 -5.05 -1.78 -8.74
C ASP A 77 -4.96 -0.46 -9.51
N ALA A 78 -5.55 -0.45 -10.70
CA ALA A 78 -5.61 0.69 -11.60
C ALA A 78 -6.89 0.62 -12.43
N GLU A 79 -7.44 1.74 -12.90
CA GLU A 79 -8.72 1.75 -13.61
C GLU A 79 -8.76 0.73 -14.77
N GLY A 80 -9.73 -0.19 -14.73
CA GLY A 80 -9.89 -1.26 -15.72
C GLY A 80 -9.13 -2.56 -15.41
N GLU A 81 -8.29 -2.58 -14.37
CA GLU A 81 -7.53 -3.76 -13.94
C GLU A 81 -8.28 -4.62 -12.93
N ALA A 82 -7.75 -5.83 -12.72
CA ALA A 82 -8.46 -6.89 -12.03
C ALA A 82 -8.78 -6.59 -10.56
N PHE A 83 -7.99 -5.77 -9.88
CA PHE A 83 -8.10 -5.46 -8.45
C PHE A 83 -8.49 -4.00 -8.20
N TYR A 84 -8.85 -3.22 -9.22
CA TYR A 84 -9.24 -1.82 -9.06
C TYR A 84 -10.42 -1.67 -8.10
N ASP A 85 -10.17 -1.02 -6.97
CA ASP A 85 -11.18 -0.75 -5.95
C ASP A 85 -10.82 0.54 -5.18
N PRO A 86 -11.30 1.71 -5.65
CA PRO A 86 -10.97 2.99 -5.03
C PRO A 86 -11.53 3.11 -3.60
N GLU A 87 -12.59 2.38 -3.24
CA GLU A 87 -13.13 2.40 -1.87
C GLU A 87 -12.15 1.74 -0.89
N ALA A 88 -11.47 0.67 -1.32
CA ALA A 88 -10.45 0.03 -0.52
C ALA A 88 -9.17 0.87 -0.38
N ASP A 89 -8.78 1.57 -1.44
CA ASP A 89 -7.62 2.47 -1.40
C ASP A 89 -7.88 3.68 -0.50
N ASP A 90 -9.07 4.29 -0.62
CA ASP A 90 -9.50 5.39 0.26
C ASP A 90 -9.53 4.93 1.72
N ALA A 91 -10.05 3.74 2.01
CA ALA A 91 -10.05 3.18 3.37
C ALA A 91 -8.64 3.01 3.95
N LEU A 92 -7.67 2.57 3.14
CA LEU A 92 -6.27 2.48 3.53
C LEU A 92 -5.68 3.87 3.83
N PHE A 93 -5.87 4.82 2.92
CA PHE A 93 -5.28 6.15 3.02
C PHE A 93 -5.89 6.96 4.16
N ASP A 94 -7.21 6.89 4.35
CA ASP A 94 -7.89 7.57 5.45
C ASP A 94 -7.46 7.02 6.81
N ALA A 95 -7.33 5.69 6.95
CA ALA A 95 -6.81 5.09 8.19
C ALA A 95 -5.36 5.53 8.48
N LEU A 96 -4.52 5.66 7.45
CA LEU A 96 -3.17 6.20 7.61
C LEU A 96 -3.20 7.67 8.06
N ARG A 97 -4.01 8.51 7.42
CA ARG A 97 -4.15 9.94 7.78
C ARG A 97 -4.70 10.13 9.20
N GLU A 98 -5.64 9.30 9.63
CA GLU A 98 -6.26 9.38 10.95
C GLU A 98 -5.31 9.00 12.09
N HIS A 99 -4.45 7.99 11.86
CA HIS A 99 -3.66 7.38 12.92
C HIS A 99 -2.18 7.78 12.95
N LEU A 100 -1.68 8.51 11.94
CA LEU A 100 -0.30 8.99 11.94
C LEU A 100 -0.10 10.17 12.87
N ASP A 101 1.04 10.17 13.56
CA ASP A 101 1.49 11.30 14.35
C ASP A 101 2.03 12.42 13.43
N ASP A 102 1.94 13.68 13.89
CA ASP A 102 2.36 14.88 13.13
C ASP A 102 3.86 14.89 12.77
N ASP A 103 4.68 14.04 13.39
CA ASP A 103 6.12 13.93 13.13
C ASP A 103 6.47 13.01 11.95
N VAL A 104 5.49 12.25 11.44
CA VAL A 104 5.60 11.50 10.20
C VAL A 104 5.23 12.40 9.02
N GLU A 105 6.20 12.69 8.15
CA GLU A 105 5.91 13.44 6.92
C GLU A 105 5.12 12.58 5.94
N VAL A 106 3.99 13.09 5.45
CA VAL A 106 3.19 12.44 4.42
C VAL A 106 3.38 13.17 3.09
N ILE A 107 3.67 12.40 2.04
CA ILE A 107 3.71 12.86 0.65
C ILE A 107 2.59 12.16 -0.10
N GLU A 108 1.72 12.91 -0.76
CA GLU A 108 0.65 12.37 -1.58
C GLU A 108 0.94 12.68 -3.05
N SER A 109 0.84 11.66 -3.90
CA SER A 109 1.02 11.80 -5.34
C SER A 109 -0.23 11.26 -6.05
N PRO A 110 -0.75 11.96 -7.07
CA PRO A 110 -1.88 11.46 -7.86
C PRO A 110 -1.51 10.25 -8.73
N ALA A 111 -0.23 9.89 -8.81
CA ALA A 111 0.27 8.81 -9.63
C ALA A 111 -0.07 7.41 -9.05
N ASN A 112 -0.12 6.40 -9.92
CA ASN A 112 -0.08 5.01 -9.48
C ASN A 112 1.32 4.67 -8.97
N ILE A 113 1.43 3.69 -8.07
CA ILE A 113 2.72 3.30 -7.51
C ILE A 113 3.77 2.91 -8.57
N ASN A 114 3.34 2.44 -9.74
CA ASN A 114 4.21 1.98 -10.82
C ASN A 114 4.60 3.08 -11.81
N ASP A 115 4.09 4.30 -11.64
CA ASP A 115 4.44 5.41 -12.52
C ASP A 115 5.84 5.95 -12.19
N ASP A 116 6.58 6.36 -13.22
CA ASP A 116 7.92 6.95 -13.07
C ASP A 116 7.93 8.18 -12.14
N GLU A 117 6.83 8.96 -12.14
CA GLU A 117 6.66 10.11 -11.26
C GLU A 117 6.66 9.72 -9.78
N PHE A 118 6.00 8.61 -9.43
CA PHE A 118 5.98 8.11 -8.05
C PHE A 118 7.35 7.57 -7.64
N ALA A 119 8.02 6.84 -8.54
CA ALA A 119 9.38 6.35 -8.31
C ALA A 119 10.38 7.50 -8.05
N LEU A 120 10.30 8.57 -8.84
CA LEU A 120 11.11 9.78 -8.63
C LEU A 120 10.79 10.45 -7.29
N THR A 121 9.51 10.57 -6.94
CA THR A 121 9.06 11.13 -5.66
C THR A 121 9.71 10.39 -4.47
N LEU A 122 9.72 9.06 -4.49
CA LEU A 122 10.37 8.24 -3.45
C LEU A 122 11.88 8.46 -3.41
N ALA A 123 12.54 8.48 -4.57
CA ALA A 123 14.00 8.66 -4.67
C ALA A 123 14.45 10.03 -4.16
N GLU A 124 13.72 11.09 -4.51
CA GLU A 124 13.97 12.44 -4.02
C GLU A 124 13.72 12.57 -2.52
N ALA A 125 12.65 11.94 -2.01
CA ALA A 125 12.35 11.94 -0.58
C ALA A 125 13.48 11.31 0.24
N ILE A 126 13.98 10.13 -0.17
CA ILE A 126 15.05 9.48 0.58
C ILE A 126 16.40 10.21 0.46
N ASP A 127 16.76 10.73 -0.71
CA ASP A 127 18.00 11.52 -0.90
C ASP A 127 18.00 12.78 -0.02
N ARG A 128 16.90 13.55 -0.03
CA ARG A 128 16.72 14.72 0.85
C ARG A 128 16.91 14.36 2.32
N ARG A 129 16.29 13.26 2.77
CA ARG A 129 16.36 12.79 4.17
C ARG A 129 17.77 12.33 4.54
N MET A 130 18.48 11.67 3.63
CA MET A 130 19.86 11.23 3.86
C MET A 130 20.81 12.42 3.99
N ARG A 131 20.63 13.46 3.16
CA ARG A 131 21.44 14.69 3.24
C ARG A 131 21.19 15.49 4.52
N ALA A 132 19.94 15.55 4.98
CA ALA A 132 19.60 16.27 6.21
C ALA A 132 20.11 15.60 7.50
N ALA A 133 20.41 14.30 7.43
CA ALA A 133 20.94 13.52 8.56
C ALA A 133 22.47 13.47 8.61
N ALA A 134 23.17 14.03 7.62
CA ALA A 134 24.63 14.09 7.52
C ALA A 134 25.20 15.38 8.11
#